data_AF-A0AAN9PPR6-F1
#
_entry.id   AF-A0AAN9PPR6-F1
#
_cell.length_a   1.000
_cell.length_b   1.000
_cell.length_c   1.000
_cell.angle_alpha   90.00
_cell.angle_beta   90.00
_cell.angle_gamma   90.00
#
_symmetry.space_group_name_H-M   'P 1'
#
loop_
_entity.id
_entity.type
_entity.pdbx_description
1 polymer ?
#
loop_
_entity_poly.entity_id
_entity_poly.type
_entity_poly.pdbx_seq_one_letter_code
_entity_poly.pdbx_strand_id
1 'polypeptide(L)'
;MHMTTLHSSSSATESTMEDLSNHHHRSKKHHRRHHPSTTTTMTVSTTTGESDGEVEEAEDGDPEVWATLNKGFRQVQSVLDRNRLLIQQVNENQQSRMHDNMVKNVSLIQELNGNISKVVSLYSDLNSNFTNVCQQRSKNRRDK
;
A
#
# COMPACT_ATOMS: atom_id res chain seq x y z
N MET A 1 32.20 69.07 0.90
CA MET A 1 32.93 68.15 1.79
C MET A 1 31.92 67.59 2.79
N HIS A 2 31.88 66.27 2.94
CA HIS A 2 31.15 65.52 3.98
C HIS A 2 31.60 65.99 5.38
N MET A 3 30.85 65.88 6.48
CA MET A 3 30.31 64.65 7.08
C MET A 3 29.21 64.96 8.12
N THR A 4 28.27 64.01 8.22
CA THR A 4 27.33 63.73 9.31
C THR A 4 28.01 63.41 10.64
N THR A 5 27.35 63.67 11.78
CA THR A 5 27.08 62.65 12.82
C THR A 5 26.06 63.15 13.87
N LEU A 6 24.95 62.42 14.01
CA LEU A 6 24.03 62.52 15.13
C LEU A 6 24.54 61.63 16.27
N HIS A 7 24.50 62.16 17.50
CA HIS A 7 24.89 61.47 18.71
C HIS A 7 23.78 61.67 19.76
N SER A 8 23.15 60.57 20.15
CA SER A 8 22.46 60.39 21.44
C SER A 8 22.29 58.89 21.70
N SER A 9 23.20 58.41 22.57
CA SER A 9 23.10 57.44 23.68
C SER A 9 21.79 56.66 23.88
N SER A 10 21.71 55.46 24.46
CA SER A 10 22.61 54.39 24.92
C SER A 10 21.71 53.35 25.60
N SER A 11 21.94 52.05 25.43
CA SER A 11 22.10 51.11 26.57
C SER A 11 22.53 49.74 26.07
N ALA A 12 23.71 49.32 26.54
CA ALA A 12 24.27 48.00 26.37
C ALA A 12 23.72 47.04 27.44
N THR A 13 23.45 45.80 27.06
CA THR A 13 23.77 44.63 27.88
C THR A 13 24.23 43.50 26.96
N GLU A 14 25.54 43.34 26.96
CA GLU A 14 26.34 42.17 26.65
C GLU A 14 25.80 40.92 27.37
N SER A 15 25.74 39.78 26.67
CA SER A 15 25.68 38.48 27.34
C SER A 15 26.49 37.46 26.56
N THR A 16 27.78 37.48 26.87
CA THR A 16 28.67 36.35 27.18
C THR A 16 28.41 35.01 26.48
N MET A 17 29.38 34.67 25.64
CA MET A 17 29.65 33.33 25.13
C MET A 17 30.39 32.52 26.20
N GLU A 18 29.89 31.34 26.57
CA GLU A 18 30.70 30.31 27.23
C GLU A 18 30.55 28.98 26.48
N ASP A 19 31.62 28.65 25.75
CA ASP A 19 31.92 27.35 25.18
C ASP A 19 32.55 26.49 26.29
N LEU A 20 31.93 25.35 26.60
CA LEU A 20 32.53 24.31 27.43
C LEU A 20 32.57 23.00 26.64
N SER A 21 33.75 22.77 26.11
CA SER A 21 34.24 21.55 25.50
C SER A 21 34.15 20.33 26.42
N ASN A 22 33.77 19.21 25.80
CA ASN A 22 34.13 17.82 26.08
C ASN A 22 33.77 17.15 27.42
N HIS A 23 32.99 16.06 27.31
CA HIS A 23 33.38 14.79 27.90
C HIS A 23 32.98 13.59 27.04
N HIS A 24 33.98 12.79 26.65
CA HIS A 24 33.85 11.45 26.08
C HIS A 24 33.06 10.51 27.01
N HIS A 25 32.17 9.68 26.45
CA HIS A 25 32.40 8.25 26.28
C HIS A 25 31.11 7.49 25.92
N ARG A 26 31.33 6.41 25.16
CA ARG A 26 30.52 5.20 25.03
C ARG A 26 29.60 5.11 23.81
N SER A 27 30.26 4.85 22.69
CA SER A 27 29.68 4.14 21.54
C SER A 27 29.01 2.84 22.01
N LYS A 28 27.68 2.72 21.87
CA LYS A 28 26.95 1.45 21.97
C LYS A 28 26.50 1.02 20.59
N LYS A 29 27.11 -0.09 20.17
CA LYS A 29 26.86 -0.90 18.98
C LYS A 29 25.35 -1.21 18.83
N HIS A 30 24.65 -0.57 17.90
CA HIS A 30 23.29 -0.97 17.54
C HIS A 30 23.35 -2.25 16.71
N HIS A 31 22.95 -3.36 17.30
CA HIS A 31 22.72 -4.62 16.59
C HIS A 31 21.56 -4.42 15.62
N ARG A 32 21.86 -4.43 14.31
CA ARG A 32 20.84 -4.62 13.28
C ARG A 32 20.29 -6.03 13.42
N ARG A 33 19.15 -6.14 14.09
CA ARG A 33 18.32 -7.35 14.01
C ARG A 33 17.69 -7.37 12.62
N HIS A 34 18.16 -8.31 11.81
CA HIS A 34 17.46 -8.77 10.62
C HIS A 34 16.09 -9.28 11.05
N HIS A 35 15.03 -8.61 10.60
CA HIS A 35 13.70 -9.19 10.57
C HIS A 35 13.66 -10.14 9.36
N PRO A 36 13.26 -11.40 9.51
CA PRO A 36 12.89 -12.20 8.36
C PRO A 36 11.58 -11.65 7.78
N SER A 37 11.54 -11.46 6.47
CA SER A 37 10.31 -11.14 5.74
C SER A 37 9.25 -12.19 6.05
N THR A 38 8.18 -11.78 6.73
CA THR A 38 6.99 -12.61 6.89
C THR A 38 6.30 -12.68 5.54
N THR A 39 6.50 -13.78 4.82
CA THR A 39 5.54 -14.22 3.81
C THR A 39 4.21 -14.41 4.54
N THR A 40 3.23 -13.55 4.27
CA THR A 40 1.86 -13.73 4.72
C THR A 40 1.26 -14.90 3.95
N THR A 41 1.53 -16.12 4.42
CA THR A 41 0.67 -17.26 4.14
C THR A 41 -0.62 -16.99 4.90
N MET A 42 -1.71 -16.74 4.19
CA MET A 42 -3.03 -16.69 4.80
C MET A 42 -3.42 -18.11 5.19
N THR A 43 -3.07 -18.53 6.41
CA THR A 43 -3.66 -19.71 7.04
C THR A 43 -5.07 -19.35 7.48
N VAL A 44 -6.06 -19.96 6.84
CA VAL A 44 -7.46 -19.92 7.26
C VAL A 44 -7.53 -20.51 8.67
N SER A 45 -7.81 -19.65 9.66
CA SER A 45 -8.12 -20.10 11.01
C SER A 45 -9.55 -20.64 11.03
N THR A 46 -9.71 -21.95 11.12
CA THR A 46 -10.97 -22.55 11.55
C THR A 46 -11.13 -22.25 13.03
N THR A 47 -12.08 -21.38 13.37
CA THR A 47 -12.51 -21.19 14.75
C THR A 47 -13.22 -22.47 15.20
N THR A 48 -12.48 -23.34 15.87
CA THR A 48 -13.03 -24.46 16.63
C THR A 48 -13.84 -23.88 17.79
N GLY A 49 -15.11 -23.58 17.53
CA GLY A 49 -16.13 -23.46 18.55
C GLY A 49 -16.78 -24.83 18.69
N GLU A 50 -16.65 -25.43 19.85
CA GLU A 50 -17.34 -26.67 20.22
C GLU A 50 -18.86 -26.45 20.10
N SER A 51 -19.45 -27.00 19.05
CA SER A 51 -20.89 -27.16 18.91
C SER A 51 -21.12 -28.54 18.33
N ASP A 52 -21.69 -29.41 19.17
CA ASP A 52 -22.14 -30.75 18.84
C ASP A 52 -23.32 -30.65 17.86
N GLY A 53 -22.98 -30.56 16.59
CA GLY A 53 -23.88 -30.45 15.46
C GLY A 53 -23.16 -31.04 14.26
N GLU A 54 -23.84 -31.95 13.59
CA GLU A 54 -23.40 -32.72 12.43
C GLU A 54 -22.32 -31.99 11.61
N VAL A 55 -21.16 -32.64 11.46
CA VAL A 55 -20.17 -32.24 10.47
C VAL A 55 -20.84 -32.44 9.11
N GLU A 56 -21.62 -31.45 8.66
CA GLU A 56 -21.86 -31.22 7.24
C GLU A 56 -20.46 -31.21 6.64
N GLU A 57 -20.13 -32.30 5.93
CA GLU A 57 -18.85 -32.41 5.25
C GLU A 57 -18.61 -31.07 4.55
N ALA A 58 -17.49 -30.44 4.87
CA ALA A 58 -17.02 -29.29 4.12
C ALA A 58 -16.87 -29.80 2.69
N GLU A 59 -17.93 -29.66 1.89
CA GLU A 59 -18.00 -30.12 0.52
C GLU A 59 -16.93 -29.30 -0.18
N ASP A 60 -15.78 -29.94 -0.37
CA ASP A 60 -14.59 -29.39 -0.99
C ASP A 60 -15.06 -28.62 -2.22
N GLY A 61 -15.00 -27.30 -2.13
CA GLY A 61 -15.58 -26.44 -3.14
C GLY A 61 -14.97 -26.80 -4.49
N ASP A 62 -15.81 -26.88 -5.52
CA ASP A 62 -15.39 -27.33 -6.85
C ASP A 62 -14.01 -26.75 -7.23
N PRO A 63 -12.97 -27.60 -7.36
CA PRO A 63 -11.60 -27.16 -7.61
C PRO A 63 -11.48 -26.25 -8.84
N GLU A 64 -12.36 -26.41 -9.83
CA GLU A 64 -12.41 -25.58 -11.04
C GLU A 64 -12.86 -24.15 -10.73
N VAL A 65 -13.80 -23.99 -9.81
CA VAL A 65 -14.28 -22.69 -9.33
C VAL A 65 -13.17 -21.98 -8.59
N TRP A 66 -12.45 -22.70 -7.73
CA TRP A 66 -11.34 -22.11 -6.99
C TRP A 66 -10.18 -21.72 -7.90
N ALA A 67 -9.91 -22.49 -8.95
CA ALA A 67 -8.94 -22.12 -9.98
C ALA A 67 -9.33 -20.82 -10.71
N THR A 68 -10.61 -20.67 -11.07
CA THR A 68 -11.13 -19.47 -11.75
C THR A 68 -11.04 -18.23 -10.87
N LEU A 69 -11.43 -18.33 -9.59
CA LEU A 69 -11.33 -17.24 -8.63
C LEU A 69 -9.88 -16.84 -8.39
N ASN A 70 -8.98 -17.80 -8.16
CA ASN A 70 -7.55 -17.54 -8.00
C ASN A 70 -6.94 -16.83 -9.21
N LYS A 71 -7.34 -17.22 -10.42
CA LYS A 71 -6.90 -16.54 -11.66
C LYS A 71 -7.36 -15.09 -11.69
N GLY A 72 -8.64 -14.82 -11.41
CA GLY A 72 -9.16 -13.45 -11.40
C GLY A 72 -8.49 -12.58 -10.33
N PHE A 73 -8.25 -13.11 -9.13
CA PHE A 73 -7.52 -12.38 -8.09
C PHE A 73 -6.08 -12.05 -8.52
N ARG A 74 -5.36 -12.98 -9.14
CA ARG A 74 -4.02 -12.70 -9.68
C ARG A 74 -4.03 -11.60 -10.75
N GLN A 75 -5.07 -11.55 -11.57
CA GLN A 75 -5.23 -10.49 -12.56
C GLN A 75 -5.47 -9.13 -11.90
N VAL A 76 -6.35 -9.06 -10.89
CA VAL A 76 -6.59 -7.83 -10.12
C VAL A 76 -5.30 -7.37 -9.45
N GLN A 77 -4.56 -8.27 -8.79
CA GLN A 77 -3.28 -7.97 -8.16
C GLN A 77 -2.29 -7.37 -9.16
N SER A 78 -2.13 -8.00 -10.33
CA SER A 78 -1.22 -7.49 -11.37
C SER A 78 -1.57 -6.07 -11.83
N VAL A 79 -2.86 -5.74 -11.94
CA VAL A 79 -3.29 -4.38 -12.29
C VAL A 79 -3.03 -3.38 -11.16
N LEU A 80 -3.24 -3.78 -9.90
CA LEU A 80 -2.97 -2.92 -8.75
C LEU A 80 -1.46 -2.69 -8.54
N ASP A 81 -0.63 -3.71 -8.78
CA ASP A 81 0.83 -3.58 -8.77
C ASP A 81 1.30 -2.58 -9.84
N ARG A 82 0.69 -2.61 -11.03
CA ARG A 82 0.95 -1.60 -12.06
C ARG A 82 0.54 -0.20 -11.60
N ASN A 83 -0.63 -0.04 -10.97
CA ASN A 83 -1.06 1.25 -10.40
C ASN A 83 -0.07 1.79 -9.38
N ARG A 84 0.50 0.93 -8.52
CA ARG A 84 1.53 1.33 -7.56
C ARG A 84 2.74 1.95 -8.26
N LEU A 85 3.22 1.33 -9.34
CA LEU A 85 4.35 1.85 -10.13
C LEU A 85 4.00 3.17 -10.84
N LEU A 86 2.80 3.28 -11.40
CA LEU A 86 2.33 4.52 -12.05
C LEU A 86 2.28 5.68 -11.06
N ILE A 87 1.70 5.47 -9.87
CA ILE A 87 1.65 6.48 -8.80
C ILE A 87 3.04 6.90 -8.38
N GLN A 88 3.96 5.93 -8.23
CA GLN A 88 5.34 6.23 -7.92
C GLN A 88 5.99 7.13 -8.99
N GLN A 89 5.82 6.81 -10.27
CA GLN A 89 6.35 7.62 -11.38
C GLN A 89 5.73 9.02 -11.42
N VAL A 90 4.42 9.15 -11.18
CA VAL A 90 3.75 10.46 -11.07
C VAL A 90 4.35 11.30 -9.95
N ASN A 91 4.60 10.68 -8.79
CA ASN A 91 5.23 11.34 -7.64
C ASN A 91 6.67 11.77 -7.94
N GLU A 92 7.47 10.91 -8.58
CA GLU A 92 8.84 11.22 -9.00
C GLU A 92 8.89 12.39 -9.99
N ASN A 93 8.00 12.41 -10.97
CA ASN A 93 7.86 13.50 -11.93
C ASN A 93 7.52 14.83 -11.23
N GLN A 94 6.64 14.79 -10.22
CA GLN A 94 6.26 15.97 -9.46
C GLN A 94 7.39 16.49 -8.56
N GLN A 95 8.17 15.59 -7.95
CA GLN A 95 9.35 15.94 -7.14
C GLN A 95 10.49 16.52 -8.01
N SER A 96 10.65 16.04 -9.24
CA SER A 96 11.64 16.53 -10.20
C SER A 96 11.42 17.99 -10.60
N ARG A 97 10.18 18.50 -10.53
CA ARG A 97 9.77 19.86 -10.94
C ARG A 97 10.13 20.22 -12.39
N MET A 98 10.49 19.23 -13.22
CA MET A 98 10.73 19.42 -14.64
C MET A 98 9.40 19.43 -15.39
N HIS A 99 9.16 20.48 -16.17
CA HIS A 99 7.94 20.63 -16.98
C HIS A 99 7.68 19.41 -17.87
N ASP A 100 8.71 18.91 -18.56
CA ASP A 100 8.57 17.77 -19.47
C ASP A 100 8.15 16.47 -18.76
N ASN A 101 8.55 16.30 -17.49
CA ASN A 101 8.13 15.16 -16.68
C ASN A 101 6.68 15.32 -16.21
N MET A 102 6.25 16.55 -15.88
CA MET A 102 4.86 16.83 -15.55
C MET A 102 3.91 16.56 -16.72
N VAL A 103 4.32 16.82 -17.96
CA VAL A 103 3.52 16.47 -19.14
C VAL A 103 3.28 14.95 -19.23
N LYS A 104 4.27 14.13 -18.86
CA LYS A 104 4.12 12.65 -18.82
C LYS A 104 3.12 12.18 -17.77
N ASN A 105 2.83 12.97 -16.72
CA ASN A 105 1.81 12.59 -15.73
C ASN A 105 0.42 12.44 -16.36
N VAL A 106 0.13 13.15 -17.46
CA VAL A 106 -1.15 13.01 -18.16
C VAL A 106 -1.36 11.58 -18.65
N SER A 107 -0.38 11.00 -19.34
CA SER A 107 -0.50 9.62 -19.84
C SER A 107 -0.47 8.59 -18.71
N LEU A 108 0.33 8.81 -17.67
CA LEU A 108 0.38 7.92 -16.49
C LEU A 108 -0.97 7.90 -15.74
N ILE A 109 -1.61 9.06 -15.57
CA ILE A 109 -2.92 9.16 -14.91
C ILE A 109 -4.02 8.57 -15.81
N GLN A 110 -3.94 8.75 -17.13
CA GLN A 110 -4.86 8.09 -18.06
C GLN A 110 -4.75 6.56 -17.95
N GLU A 111 -3.54 6.01 -17.87
CA GLU A 111 -3.34 4.58 -17.67
C GLU A 111 -3.92 4.11 -16.31
N LEU A 112 -3.71 4.89 -15.24
CA LEU A 112 -4.27 4.61 -13.92
C LEU A 112 -5.81 4.55 -13.96
N ASN A 113 -6.46 5.51 -14.62
CA ASN A 113 -7.91 5.54 -14.79
C ASN A 113 -8.42 4.34 -15.62
N GLY A 114 -7.68 3.96 -16.67
CA GLY A 114 -7.96 2.74 -17.43
C GLY A 114 -7.88 1.49 -16.56
N ASN A 115 -6.86 1.40 -15.70
CA ASN A 115 -6.69 0.30 -14.76
C ASN A 115 -7.81 0.23 -13.72
N ILE A 116 -8.34 1.37 -13.23
CA ILE A 116 -9.52 1.38 -12.35
C ILE A 116 -10.72 0.71 -13.05
N SER A 117 -10.99 1.11 -14.29
CA SER A 117 -12.09 0.54 -15.09
C SER A 117 -11.90 -0.97 -15.31
N LYS A 118 -10.65 -1.40 -15.54
CA LYS A 118 -10.30 -2.81 -15.68
C LYS A 118 -10.52 -3.60 -14.39
N VAL A 119 -10.14 -3.05 -13.23
CA VAL A 119 -10.37 -3.67 -11.93
C VAL A 119 -11.86 -3.85 -11.67
N VAL A 120 -12.68 -2.82 -11.95
CA VAL A 120 -14.15 -2.92 -11.84
C VAL A 120 -14.69 -4.06 -12.69
N SER A 121 -14.22 -4.17 -13.94
CA SER A 121 -14.64 -5.25 -14.85
C SER A 121 -14.25 -6.64 -14.32
N LEU A 122 -13.01 -6.81 -13.87
CA LEU A 122 -12.53 -8.08 -13.29
C LEU A 122 -13.33 -8.49 -12.06
N TYR A 123 -13.71 -7.54 -11.20
CA TYR A 123 -14.56 -7.83 -10.05
C TYR A 123 -15.99 -8.20 -10.46
N SER A 124 -16.55 -7.58 -11.50
CA SER A 124 -17.85 -7.98 -12.05
C SER A 124 -17.82 -9.43 -12.57
N ASP A 125 -16.75 -9.80 -13.26
CA ASP A 125 -16.56 -11.17 -13.77
C ASP A 125 -16.40 -12.19 -12.64
N LEU A 126 -15.63 -11.85 -11.61
CA LEU A 126 -15.47 -12.67 -10.41
C LEU A 126 -16.80 -12.89 -9.69
N ASN A 127 -17.56 -11.81 -9.47
CA ASN A 127 -18.87 -11.87 -8.81
C ASN A 127 -19.88 -12.69 -9.61
N SER A 128 -19.89 -12.54 -10.93
CA SER A 128 -20.77 -13.29 -11.82
C SER A 128 -20.42 -14.79 -11.82
N ASN A 129 -19.13 -15.14 -11.91
CA ASN A 129 -18.68 -16.53 -11.80
C ASN A 129 -19.08 -17.15 -10.46
N PHE A 130 -18.85 -16.45 -9.35
CA PHE A 130 -19.24 -16.93 -8.03
C PHE A 130 -20.76 -17.16 -7.92
N THR A 131 -21.56 -16.19 -8.36
CA THR A 131 -23.02 -16.29 -8.33
C THR A 131 -23.53 -17.48 -9.15
N ASN A 132 -22.96 -17.69 -10.34
CA ASN A 132 -23.32 -18.82 -11.21
C ASN A 132 -23.05 -20.17 -10.54
N VAL A 133 -21.90 -20.32 -9.88
CA VAL A 133 -21.54 -21.55 -9.16
C VAL A 133 -22.52 -21.82 -8.02
N CYS A 134 -22.82 -20.81 -7.19
CA CYS A 134 -23.78 -20.95 -6.10
C CYS A 134 -25.16 -21.36 -6.63
N GLN A 135 -25.63 -20.73 -7.71
CA GLN A 135 -26.92 -21.07 -8.32
C GLN A 135 -26.95 -22.49 -8.88
N GLN A 136 -25.87 -22.94 -9.53
CA GLN A 136 -25.78 -24.29 -10.07
C GLN A 136 -25.86 -25.34 -8.95
N ARG A 137 -25.16 -25.11 -7.83
CA ARG A 137 -25.21 -25.99 -6.66
C ARG A 137 -26.60 -26.02 -6.01
N SER A 138 -27.28 -24.89 -5.91
CA SER A 138 -28.67 -24.83 -5.41
C SER A 138 -29.69 -25.50 -6.34
N LYS A 139 -29.43 -25.60 -7.66
CA LYS A 139 -30.26 -26.37 -8.59
C LYS A 139 -30.02 -27.87 -8.42
N ASN A 140 -28.76 -28.31 -8.43
CA ASN A 140 -28.39 -29.72 -8.27
C ASN A 140 -28.90 -30.33 -6.94
N ARG A 141 -29.01 -29.53 -5.87
CA ARG A 141 -29.60 -29.98 -4.58
C ARG A 141 -31.13 -30.13 -4.61
N ARG A 142 -31.84 -29.51 -5.55
CA ARG A 142 -33.31 -29.60 -5.66
C ARG A 142 -33.80 -30.68 -6.61
N ASP A 143 -32.92 -31.13 -7.52
CA ASP A 143 -33.22 -32.18 -8.50
C ASP A 143 -32.84 -33.60 -7.99
N LYS A 144 -32.50 -33.74 -6.70
CA LYS A 144 -32.15 -34.99 -6.02
C LYS A 144 -33.11 -35.25 -4.86
#